data_AF-A0AAJ1ZR65-F1
#
_entry.id   AF-A0AAJ1ZR65-F1
#
_cell.length_a   1.000
_cell.length_b   1.000
_cell.length_c   1.000
_cell.angle_alpha   90.00
_cell.angle_beta   90.00
_cell.angle_gamma   90.00
#
_symmetry.space_group_name_H-M   'P 1'
#
loop_
_entity.id
_entity.type
_entity.pdbx_description
1 polymer ?
#
loop_
_entity_poly.entity_id
_entity_poly.type
_entity_poly.pdbx_seq_one_letter_code
_entity_poly.pdbx_strand_id
1 'polypeptide(L)'
;MLHTLMLQLMKEKDIDASTIDFVDHGSNDQCFDAVASGAADACCASISHLNDNAGPNIIGEGNLWQALPNCVFQTAYASDSALGAKHEGLVSVMAAYGALYEYLMSPASHDPFLDARKRTQKKFDVASAQAIWDFNQTQRPYSRDLSLTEKDVGYLQDMDIGVGSLKRKQAFSAVADMSAASAAAKLLR
;
A
#
# COMPACT_ATOMS: atom_id res chain seq x y z
N MET A 1 5.10 -0.26 -10.56
CA MET A 1 4.35 0.36 -9.45
C MET A 1 5.04 1.64 -8.95
N LEU A 2 6.29 1.59 -8.46
CA LEU A 2 6.99 2.80 -7.96
C LEU A 2 7.03 3.95 -8.98
N HIS A 3 7.40 3.65 -10.23
CA HIS A 3 7.42 4.65 -11.30
C HIS A 3 6.03 5.29 -11.52
N THR A 4 4.97 4.49 -11.59
CA THR A 4 3.59 4.97 -11.70
C THR A 4 3.19 5.89 -10.54
N LEU A 5 3.54 5.53 -9.31
CA LEU A 5 3.27 6.35 -8.12
C LEU A 5 4.01 7.68 -8.17
N MET A 6 5.27 7.69 -8.63
CA MET A 6 6.03 8.92 -8.80
C MET A 6 5.45 9.83 -9.90
N LEU A 7 5.07 9.27 -11.05
CA LEU A 7 4.41 10.04 -12.10
C LEU A 7 3.09 10.63 -11.62
N GLN A 8 2.29 9.86 -10.86
CA GLN A 8 1.05 10.36 -10.28
C GLN A 8 1.32 11.47 -9.24
N LEU A 9 2.31 11.29 -8.36
CA LEU A 9 2.72 12.33 -7.40
C LEU A 9 3.14 13.62 -8.11
N MET A 10 4.00 13.52 -9.13
CA MET A 10 4.46 14.68 -9.90
C MET A 10 3.29 15.41 -10.57
N LYS A 11 2.35 14.66 -11.14
CA LYS A 11 1.12 15.22 -11.73
C LYS A 11 0.29 15.98 -10.69
N GLU A 12 0.06 15.43 -9.49
CA GLU A 12 -0.68 16.11 -8.41
C GLU A 12 0.06 17.36 -7.89
N LYS A 13 1.39 17.42 -8.10
CA LYS A 13 2.26 18.52 -7.67
C LYS A 13 2.60 19.52 -8.79
N ASP A 14 2.02 19.35 -9.99
CA ASP A 14 2.32 20.16 -11.17
C ASP A 14 3.83 20.18 -11.52
N ILE A 15 4.48 19.03 -11.34
CA ILE A 15 5.91 18.81 -11.69
C ILE A 15 5.98 18.13 -13.06
N ASP A 16 6.76 18.72 -13.97
CA ASP A 16 7.03 18.14 -15.28
C ASP A 16 7.99 16.94 -15.17
N ALA A 17 7.43 15.74 -15.23
CA ALA A 17 8.18 14.49 -15.15
C ALA A 17 9.20 14.31 -16.28
N SER A 18 9.10 15.04 -17.40
CA SER A 18 10.10 14.96 -18.48
C SER A 18 11.44 15.62 -18.12
N THR A 19 11.45 16.40 -17.03
CA THR A 19 12.66 17.02 -16.48
C THR A 19 13.42 16.11 -15.51
N ILE A 20 12.89 14.92 -15.22
CA ILE A 20 13.43 13.97 -14.25
C ILE A 20 14.01 12.75 -14.97
N ASP A 21 15.23 12.35 -14.58
CA ASP A 21 15.83 11.10 -15.03
C ASP A 21 15.37 9.95 -14.12
N PHE A 22 14.58 9.03 -14.67
CA PHE A 22 14.10 7.86 -13.92
C PHE A 22 15.05 6.69 -14.11
N VAL A 23 15.77 6.34 -13.04
CA VAL A 23 16.66 5.18 -12.97
C VAL A 23 15.98 3.99 -12.28
N ASP A 24 16.12 2.79 -12.84
CA ASP A 24 15.59 1.55 -12.25
C ASP A 24 16.63 0.86 -11.37
N HIS A 25 16.37 0.85 -10.06
CA HIS A 25 17.17 0.12 -9.06
C HIS A 25 16.44 -1.09 -8.48
N GLY A 26 15.22 -1.40 -8.94
CA GLY A 26 14.43 -2.54 -8.47
C GLY A 26 13.41 -2.21 -7.37
N SER A 27 13.50 -2.89 -6.24
CA SER A 27 12.53 -2.78 -5.13
C SER A 27 12.70 -1.48 -4.33
N ASN A 28 11.71 -1.15 -3.49
CA ASN A 28 11.77 0.02 -2.59
C ASN A 28 13.05 0.03 -1.73
N ASP A 29 13.46 -1.14 -1.22
CA ASP A 29 14.66 -1.28 -0.38
C ASP A 29 15.94 -1.02 -1.20
N GLN A 30 15.99 -1.52 -2.44
CA GLN A 30 17.14 -1.29 -3.33
C GLN A 30 17.23 0.17 -3.78
N CYS A 31 16.09 0.82 -3.99
CA CYS A 31 16.04 2.25 -4.27
C CYS A 31 16.51 3.08 -3.07
N PHE A 32 16.16 2.68 -1.84
CA PHE A 32 16.66 3.32 -0.63
C PHE A 32 18.19 3.22 -0.53
N ASP A 33 18.76 2.03 -0.77
CA ASP A 33 20.20 1.81 -0.80
C ASP A 33 20.89 2.65 -1.89
N ALA A 34 20.26 2.81 -3.05
CA ALA A 34 20.77 3.66 -4.13
C ALA A 34 20.86 5.14 -3.72
N VAL A 35 19.86 5.66 -3.00
CA VAL A 35 19.91 7.02 -2.45
C VAL A 35 20.96 7.14 -1.35
N ALA A 36 21.00 6.17 -0.42
CA ALA A 36 21.96 6.18 0.68
C ALA A 36 23.43 6.12 0.20
N SER A 37 23.68 5.46 -0.94
CA SER A 37 25.00 5.37 -1.57
C SER A 37 25.31 6.49 -2.56
N GLY A 38 24.35 7.39 -2.85
CA GLY A 38 24.50 8.48 -3.81
C GLY A 38 24.41 8.07 -5.28
N ALA A 39 23.89 6.88 -5.57
CA ALA A 39 23.63 6.41 -6.93
C ALA A 39 22.33 6.99 -7.53
N ALA A 40 21.43 7.51 -6.68
CA ALA A 40 20.22 8.22 -7.08
C ALA A 40 19.96 9.41 -6.12
N ASP A 41 19.30 10.46 -6.60
CA ASP A 41 19.05 11.67 -5.80
C ASP A 41 17.84 11.53 -4.86
N ALA A 42 16.82 10.76 -5.27
CA ALA A 42 15.60 10.54 -4.51
C ALA A 42 14.89 9.24 -4.93
N CYS A 43 14.08 8.68 -4.04
CA CYS A 43 13.27 7.50 -4.35
C CYS A 43 12.00 7.38 -3.51
N CYS A 44 11.08 6.51 -3.93
CA CYS A 44 10.10 5.93 -3.02
C CYS A 44 10.76 4.86 -2.15
N ALA A 45 10.72 5.05 -0.83
CA ALA A 45 11.17 4.05 0.13
C ALA A 45 9.98 3.49 0.94
N SER A 46 10.18 2.33 1.55
CA SER A 46 9.23 1.78 2.53
C SER A 46 9.23 2.61 3.82
N ILE A 47 8.07 2.71 4.48
CA ILE A 47 7.95 3.36 5.80
C ILE A 47 8.80 2.67 6.88
N SER A 48 9.30 1.46 6.62
CA SER A 48 10.23 0.75 7.50
C SER A 48 11.56 1.47 7.69
N HIS A 49 11.93 2.38 6.78
CA HIS A 49 13.17 3.14 6.87
C HIS A 49 13.04 4.44 7.68
N LEU A 50 11.84 4.80 8.17
CA LEU A 50 11.63 6.08 8.87
C LEU A 50 12.47 6.24 10.15
N ASN A 51 12.83 5.12 10.78
CA ASN A 51 13.65 5.08 11.99
C ASN A 51 15.11 4.69 11.72
N ASP A 52 15.51 4.60 10.44
CA ASP A 52 16.89 4.29 10.07
C ASP A 52 17.78 5.52 10.19
N ASN A 53 19.00 5.34 10.70
CA ASN A 53 20.04 6.38 10.69
C ASN A 53 20.93 6.30 9.44
N ALA A 54 20.36 5.87 8.30
CA ALA A 54 21.14 5.50 7.11
C ALA A 54 21.47 6.68 6.16
N GLY A 55 21.03 7.90 6.47
CA GLY A 55 21.40 9.11 5.75
C GLY A 55 20.30 9.79 4.93
N PRO A 56 19.45 9.07 4.16
CA PRO A 56 18.37 9.70 3.40
C PRO A 56 17.42 10.49 4.29
N ASN A 57 17.00 11.66 3.82
CA ASN A 57 16.01 12.50 4.48
C ASN A 57 14.65 12.39 3.78
N ILE A 58 13.57 12.49 4.56
CA ILE A 58 12.21 12.50 4.03
C ILE A 58 11.96 13.83 3.31
N ILE A 59 11.48 13.76 2.08
CA ILE A 59 10.93 14.92 1.37
C ILE A 59 9.51 15.12 1.90
N GLY A 60 9.25 16.24 2.59
CA GLY A 60 7.98 16.45 3.31
C GLY A 60 6.74 16.36 2.41
N GLU A 61 6.85 16.78 1.15
CA GLU A 61 5.77 16.67 0.16
C GLU A 61 5.72 15.33 -0.59
N GLY A 62 6.66 14.43 -0.31
CA GLY A 62 6.81 13.11 -0.92
C GLY A 62 6.11 11.97 -0.19
N ASN A 63 5.41 12.26 0.90
CA ASN A 63 4.60 11.26 1.61
C ASN A 63 3.41 10.83 0.74
N LEU A 64 3.56 9.70 0.04
CA LEU A 64 2.56 9.24 -0.94
C LEU A 64 1.16 9.05 -0.34
N TRP A 65 1.04 8.62 0.92
CA TRP A 65 -0.27 8.44 1.57
C TRP A 65 -0.99 9.78 1.84
N GLN A 66 -0.24 10.89 1.95
CA GLN A 66 -0.80 12.24 2.11
C GLN A 66 -1.04 12.90 0.77
N ALA A 67 -0.11 12.74 -0.16
CA ALA A 67 -0.17 13.37 -1.48
C ALA A 67 -1.17 12.67 -2.41
N LEU A 68 -1.37 11.36 -2.25
CA LEU A 68 -2.27 10.55 -3.08
C LEU A 68 -3.37 9.89 -2.21
N PRO A 69 -4.26 10.67 -1.57
CA PRO A 69 -5.21 10.14 -0.59
C PRO A 69 -6.28 9.22 -1.19
N ASN A 70 -6.49 9.27 -2.51
CA ASN A 70 -7.41 8.38 -3.23
C ASN A 70 -6.71 7.13 -3.80
N CYS A 71 -5.38 7.02 -3.65
CA CYS A 71 -4.64 5.87 -4.15
C CYS A 71 -4.79 4.69 -3.18
N VAL A 72 -5.40 3.61 -3.65
CA VAL A 72 -5.44 2.34 -2.92
C VAL A 72 -4.12 1.60 -3.17
N PHE A 73 -3.21 1.65 -2.20
CA PHE A 73 -1.85 1.10 -2.33
C PHE A 73 -1.79 -0.43 -2.31
N GLN A 74 -2.79 -1.09 -1.73
CA GLN A 74 -2.85 -2.55 -1.65
C GLN A 74 -4.27 -3.04 -1.88
N THR A 75 -4.41 -4.01 -2.77
CA THR A 75 -5.66 -4.71 -3.05
C THR A 75 -5.47 -6.20 -2.80
N ALA A 76 -6.56 -6.90 -2.46
CA ALA A 76 -6.58 -8.34 -2.38
C ALA A 76 -7.04 -8.93 -3.73
N TYR A 77 -6.45 -10.06 -4.12
CA TYR A 77 -6.75 -10.74 -5.37
C TYR A 77 -7.18 -12.19 -5.08
N ALA A 78 -8.17 -12.65 -5.83
CA ALA A 78 -8.60 -14.04 -5.86
C ALA A 78 -8.84 -14.44 -7.32
N SER A 79 -8.67 -15.72 -7.66
CA SER A 79 -9.01 -16.23 -8.98
C SER A 79 -10.53 -16.24 -9.19
N ASP A 80 -10.99 -16.11 -10.43
CA ASP A 80 -12.41 -16.25 -10.79
C ASP A 80 -13.01 -17.56 -10.26
N SER A 81 -12.22 -18.64 -10.29
CA SER A 81 -12.64 -19.94 -9.74
C SER A 81 -12.87 -19.90 -8.23
N ALA A 82 -12.06 -19.15 -7.48
CA ALA A 82 -12.25 -18.97 -6.04
C ALA A 82 -13.44 -18.05 -5.76
N LEU A 83 -13.58 -16.95 -6.52
CA LEU A 83 -14.73 -16.04 -6.42
C LEU A 83 -16.04 -16.80 -6.65
N GLY A 84 -16.09 -17.67 -7.65
CA GLY A 84 -17.29 -18.46 -7.96
C GLY A 84 -17.55 -19.64 -7.02
N ALA A 85 -16.51 -20.41 -6.65
CA ALA A 85 -16.69 -21.69 -5.96
C ALA A 85 -16.37 -21.67 -4.45
N LYS A 86 -15.75 -20.60 -3.94
CA LYS A 86 -15.25 -20.50 -2.56
C LYS A 86 -15.75 -19.25 -1.85
N HIS A 87 -16.87 -18.70 -2.28
CA HIS A 87 -17.41 -17.44 -1.76
C HIS A 87 -17.49 -17.40 -0.22
N GLU A 88 -18.10 -18.40 0.43
CA GLU A 88 -18.19 -18.43 1.90
C GLU A 88 -16.82 -18.43 2.59
N GLY A 89 -15.85 -19.17 2.05
CA GLY A 89 -14.48 -19.17 2.56
C GLY A 89 -13.81 -17.80 2.40
N LEU A 90 -14.05 -17.12 1.28
CA LEU A 90 -13.58 -15.75 1.06
C LEU A 90 -14.23 -14.78 2.04
N VAL A 91 -15.53 -14.90 2.33
CA VAL A 91 -16.21 -14.09 3.36
C VAL A 91 -15.53 -14.25 4.72
N SER A 92 -15.24 -15.48 5.15
CA SER A 92 -14.55 -15.72 6.42
C SER A 92 -13.14 -15.13 6.45
N VAL A 93 -12.38 -15.26 5.35
CA VAL A 93 -11.03 -14.66 5.24
C VAL A 93 -11.09 -13.14 5.29
N MET A 94 -12.02 -12.51 4.58
CA MET A 94 -12.19 -11.05 4.60
C MET A 94 -12.59 -10.56 6.00
N ALA A 95 -13.45 -11.29 6.71
CA ALA A 95 -13.82 -10.94 8.08
C ALA A 95 -12.61 -11.06 9.03
N ALA A 96 -11.80 -12.10 8.88
CA ALA A 96 -10.57 -12.26 9.65
C ALA A 96 -9.55 -11.15 9.36
N TYR A 97 -9.39 -10.73 8.10
CA TYR A 97 -8.55 -9.59 7.76
C TYR A 97 -9.08 -8.28 8.35
N GLY A 98 -10.39 -8.01 8.25
CA GLY A 98 -11.00 -6.83 8.86
C GLY A 98 -10.73 -6.75 10.37
N ALA A 99 -10.88 -7.86 11.09
CA ALA A 99 -10.58 -7.95 12.52
C ALA A 99 -9.08 -7.79 12.82
N LEU A 100 -8.20 -8.42 12.02
CA LEU A 100 -6.75 -8.28 12.16
C LEU A 100 -6.31 -6.83 11.96
N TYR A 101 -6.81 -6.16 10.93
CA TYR A 101 -6.48 -4.77 10.63
C TYR A 101 -6.95 -3.81 11.72
N GLU A 102 -8.15 -4.00 12.25
CA GLU A 102 -8.62 -3.25 13.42
C GLU A 102 -7.67 -3.46 14.62
N TYR A 103 -7.26 -4.71 14.88
CA TYR A 103 -6.32 -5.01 15.95
C TYR A 103 -4.95 -4.35 15.72
N LEU A 104 -4.38 -4.43 14.52
CA LEU A 104 -3.08 -3.83 14.17
C LEU A 104 -3.05 -2.30 14.33
N MET A 105 -4.20 -1.63 14.25
CA MET A 105 -4.34 -0.19 14.49
C MET A 105 -4.72 0.15 15.95
N SER A 106 -4.57 -0.81 16.86
CA SER A 106 -4.77 -0.62 18.30
C SER A 106 -3.43 -0.68 19.05
N PRO A 107 -3.29 0.01 20.20
CA PRO A 107 -2.07 -0.07 21.01
C PRO A 107 -1.76 -1.49 21.50
N ALA A 108 -2.80 -2.31 21.72
CA ALA A 108 -2.68 -3.70 22.17
C ALA A 108 -1.96 -4.62 21.17
N SER A 109 -1.74 -4.16 19.93
CA SER A 109 -0.99 -4.91 18.92
C SER A 109 0.52 -4.81 19.04
N HIS A 110 1.07 -3.89 19.85
CA HIS A 110 2.51 -3.59 19.87
C HIS A 110 3.39 -4.84 20.01
N ASP A 111 3.33 -5.52 21.16
CA ASP A 111 4.20 -6.67 21.41
C ASP A 111 3.88 -7.85 20.49
N PRO A 112 2.60 -8.21 20.23
CA PRO A 112 2.28 -9.29 19.29
C PRO A 112 2.73 -9.01 17.86
N PHE A 113 2.72 -7.75 17.41
CA PHE A 113 3.23 -7.35 16.11
C PHE A 113 4.75 -7.51 16.03
N LEU A 114 5.49 -7.01 17.02
CA LEU A 114 6.96 -7.15 17.08
C LEU A 114 7.36 -8.64 17.14
N ASP A 115 6.68 -9.43 17.97
CA ASP A 115 6.92 -10.87 18.09
C ASP A 115 6.64 -11.62 16.79
N ALA A 116 5.55 -11.30 16.09
CA ALA A 116 5.23 -11.91 14.80
C ALA A 116 6.30 -11.60 13.74
N ARG A 117 6.79 -10.34 13.69
CA ARG A 117 7.89 -9.95 12.79
C ARG A 117 9.18 -10.68 13.14
N LYS A 118 9.53 -10.76 14.42
CA LYS A 118 10.74 -11.46 14.88
C LYS A 118 10.76 -12.94 14.49
N ARG A 119 9.60 -13.61 14.47
CA ARG A 119 9.47 -15.02 14.06
C ARG A 119 9.59 -15.23 12.55
N THR A 120 9.29 -14.21 11.75
CA THR A 120 9.22 -14.33 10.28
C THR A 120 10.45 -13.77 9.57
N GLN A 121 11.15 -12.82 10.19
CA GLN A 121 12.37 -12.25 9.63
C GLN A 121 13.61 -13.07 10.00
N LYS A 122 14.48 -13.35 9.01
CA LYS A 122 15.78 -14.00 9.24
C LYS A 122 16.69 -13.20 10.16
N LYS A 123 16.64 -11.87 10.04
CA LYS A 123 17.31 -10.90 10.91
C LYS A 123 16.25 -9.90 11.34
N PHE A 124 15.88 -9.94 12.62
CA PHE A 124 14.88 -9.03 13.16
C PHE A 124 15.47 -7.63 13.26
N ASP A 125 14.77 -6.67 12.67
CA ASP A 125 15.09 -5.25 12.74
C ASP A 125 13.99 -4.54 13.56
N VAL A 126 14.37 -4.14 14.77
CA VAL A 126 13.45 -3.49 15.70
C VAL A 126 13.10 -2.07 15.27
N ALA A 127 14.00 -1.33 14.64
CA ALA A 127 13.74 0.04 14.20
C ALA A 127 12.70 0.03 13.06
N SER A 128 12.90 -0.87 12.10
CA SER A 128 11.95 -1.15 11.02
C SER A 128 10.58 -1.60 11.52
N ALA A 129 10.55 -2.53 12.48
CA ALA A 129 9.30 -2.98 13.10
C ALA A 129 8.59 -1.83 13.82
N GLN A 130 9.32 -1.03 14.59
CA GLN A 130 8.76 0.12 15.30
C GLN A 130 8.17 1.15 14.33
N ALA A 131 8.88 1.48 13.24
CA ALA A 131 8.43 2.43 12.25
C ALA A 131 7.09 2.02 11.60
N ILE A 132 6.95 0.73 11.26
CA ILE A 132 5.69 0.19 10.71
C ILE A 132 4.57 0.28 11.75
N TRP A 133 4.85 -0.07 13.00
CA TRP A 133 3.83 -0.01 14.05
C TRP A 133 3.39 1.44 14.32
N ASP A 134 4.32 2.37 14.48
CA ASP A 134 4.05 3.80 14.68
C ASP A 134 3.21 4.37 13.52
N PHE A 135 3.53 3.97 12.29
CA PHE A 135 2.75 4.34 11.11
C PHE A 135 1.31 3.81 11.19
N ASN A 136 1.11 2.54 11.56
CA ASN A 136 -0.23 1.96 11.71
C ASN A 136 -1.06 2.66 12.80
N GLN A 137 -0.43 3.03 13.93
CA GLN A 137 -1.11 3.76 15.00
C GLN A 137 -1.50 5.19 14.58
N THR A 138 -0.58 5.87 13.89
CA THR A 138 -0.75 7.28 13.54
C THR A 138 -1.64 7.48 12.32
N GLN A 139 -1.36 6.75 11.23
CA GLN A 139 -2.03 6.94 9.95
C GLN A 139 -3.29 6.08 9.81
N ARG A 140 -3.41 5.01 10.62
CA ARG A 140 -4.55 4.08 10.60
C ARG A 140 -4.94 3.66 9.17
N PRO A 141 -4.00 3.09 8.40
CA PRO A 141 -4.14 2.93 6.95
C PRO A 141 -5.12 1.83 6.55
N TYR A 142 -5.62 1.04 7.50
CA TYR A 142 -6.51 -0.09 7.22
C TYR A 142 -7.95 0.22 7.61
N SER A 143 -8.87 -0.57 7.06
CA SER A 143 -10.29 -0.54 7.40
C SER A 143 -10.76 -1.94 7.77
N ARG A 144 -11.78 -1.99 8.62
CA ARG A 144 -12.50 -3.24 8.92
C ARG A 144 -13.41 -3.67 7.78
N ASP A 145 -13.97 -2.70 7.06
CA ASP A 145 -14.66 -2.92 5.79
C ASP A 145 -13.64 -2.84 4.66
N LEU A 146 -13.40 -3.97 4.01
CA LEU A 146 -12.41 -4.12 2.94
C LEU A 146 -12.97 -3.81 1.56
N SER A 147 -14.23 -3.36 1.48
CA SER A 147 -14.84 -3.01 0.19
C SER A 147 -14.24 -1.71 -0.35
N LEU A 148 -14.03 -1.71 -1.66
CA LEU A 148 -13.66 -0.54 -2.45
C LEU A 148 -14.88 -0.04 -3.21
N THR A 149 -14.93 1.26 -3.43
CA THR A 149 -15.96 1.90 -4.24
C THR A 149 -15.56 1.97 -5.70
N GLU A 150 -16.54 2.24 -6.58
CA GLU A 150 -16.27 2.55 -7.98
C GLU A 150 -15.34 3.75 -8.16
N LYS A 151 -15.40 4.73 -7.25
CA LYS A 151 -14.49 5.88 -7.25
C LYS A 151 -13.05 5.44 -6.99
N ASP A 152 -12.83 4.56 -6.02
CA ASP A 152 -11.48 4.10 -5.64
C ASP A 152 -10.82 3.34 -6.80
N VAL A 153 -11.54 2.39 -7.38
CA VAL A 153 -11.06 1.63 -8.56
C VAL A 153 -10.97 2.53 -9.79
N GLY A 154 -11.88 3.50 -9.93
CA GLY A 154 -11.85 4.49 -11.00
C GLY A 154 -10.57 5.34 -10.96
N TYR A 155 -10.11 5.74 -9.77
CA TYR A 155 -8.87 6.49 -9.59
C TYR A 155 -7.65 5.66 -10.02
N LEU A 156 -7.57 4.38 -9.62
CA LEU A 156 -6.49 3.49 -10.04
C LEU A 156 -6.45 3.34 -11.57
N GLN A 157 -7.60 3.17 -12.21
CA GLN A 157 -7.68 3.09 -13.66
C GLN A 157 -7.29 4.41 -14.34
N ASP A 158 -7.63 5.57 -13.78
CA ASP A 158 -7.17 6.87 -14.30
C ASP A 158 -5.66 7.03 -14.21
N MET A 159 -5.06 6.58 -13.11
CA MET A 159 -3.61 6.57 -12.93
C MET A 159 -2.93 5.70 -13.99
N ASP A 160 -3.45 4.49 -14.21
CA ASP A 160 -2.96 3.56 -15.24
C ASP A 160 -3.14 4.11 -16.67
N ILE A 161 -4.26 4.80 -16.94
CA ILE A 161 -4.46 5.49 -18.23
C ILE A 161 -3.45 6.64 -18.39
N GLY A 162 -3.23 7.41 -17.33
CA GLY A 162 -2.29 8.54 -17.34
C GLY A 162 -0.86 8.13 -17.70
N VAL A 163 -0.45 6.92 -17.31
CA VAL A 163 0.87 6.36 -17.65
C VAL A 163 0.86 5.45 -18.89
N GLY A 164 -0.28 5.32 -19.57
CA GLY A 164 -0.44 4.53 -20.79
C GLY A 164 -0.47 3.01 -20.60
N SER A 165 -0.55 2.49 -19.38
CA SER A 165 -0.68 1.05 -19.11
C SER A 165 -2.10 0.55 -19.42
N LEU A 166 -3.10 1.43 -19.30
CA LEU A 166 -4.49 1.16 -19.64
C LEU A 166 -4.99 2.14 -20.72
N LYS A 167 -5.76 1.65 -21.70
CA LYS A 167 -6.26 2.51 -22.80
C LYS A 167 -7.58 3.22 -22.47
N ARG A 168 -8.40 2.61 -21.63
CA ARG A 168 -9.74 3.09 -21.24
C ARG A 168 -10.19 2.41 -19.96
N LYS A 169 -11.07 3.07 -19.21
CA LYS A 169 -11.73 2.46 -18.05
C LYS A 169 -12.58 1.27 -18.46
N GLN A 170 -12.56 0.26 -17.61
CA GLN A 170 -13.49 -0.85 -17.60
C GLN A 170 -14.60 -0.57 -16.58
N ALA A 171 -15.75 -1.22 -16.76
CA ALA A 171 -16.82 -1.21 -15.77
C ALA A 171 -16.31 -1.79 -14.44
N PHE A 172 -16.73 -1.22 -13.31
CA PHE A 172 -16.29 -1.65 -11.98
C PHE A 172 -16.44 -3.17 -11.77
N SER A 173 -17.61 -3.71 -12.10
CA SER A 173 -17.91 -5.14 -11.96
C SER A 173 -17.09 -6.06 -12.88
N ALA A 174 -16.40 -5.52 -13.88
CA ALA A 174 -15.53 -6.29 -14.76
C ALA A 174 -14.10 -6.42 -14.21
N VAL A 175 -13.73 -5.63 -13.21
CA VAL A 175 -12.36 -5.58 -12.64
C VAL A 175 -12.31 -5.74 -11.13
N ALA A 176 -13.46 -5.69 -10.45
CA ALA A 176 -13.57 -5.81 -9.00
C ALA A 176 -14.84 -6.55 -8.59
N ASP A 177 -14.69 -7.50 -7.66
CA ASP A 177 -15.79 -8.19 -6.98
C ASP A 177 -15.71 -7.91 -5.47
N MET A 178 -16.63 -7.07 -4.98
CA MET A 178 -16.70 -6.69 -3.57
C MET A 178 -17.67 -7.56 -2.75
N SER A 179 -18.32 -8.56 -3.35
CA SER A 179 -19.41 -9.31 -2.72
C SER A 179 -18.98 -9.96 -1.41
N ALA A 180 -17.81 -10.61 -1.38
CA ALA A 180 -17.28 -11.25 -0.19
C ALA A 180 -16.92 -10.25 0.91
N ALA A 181 -16.30 -9.11 0.54
CA ALA A 181 -15.96 -8.05 1.49
C ALA A 181 -17.22 -7.42 2.09
N SER A 182 -18.24 -7.12 1.28
CA SER A 182 -19.51 -6.57 1.74
C SER A 182 -20.29 -7.54 2.64
N ALA A 183 -20.21 -8.84 2.40
CA ALA A 183 -20.78 -9.85 3.29
C ALA A 183 -20.01 -9.94 4.61
N ALA A 184 -18.67 -9.94 4.56
CA ALA A 184 -17.81 -9.96 5.74
C ALA A 184 -18.03 -8.75 6.66
N ALA A 185 -18.19 -7.55 6.08
CA ALA A 185 -18.45 -6.32 6.82
C ALA A 185 -19.73 -6.38 7.66
N LYS A 186 -20.69 -7.26 7.34
CA LYS A 186 -21.92 -7.47 8.12
C LYS A 186 -21.69 -8.37 9.35
N LEU A 187 -20.69 -9.25 9.31
CA LEU A 187 -20.36 -10.15 10.42
C LEU A 187 -19.64 -9.45 11.58
N LEU A 188 -19.00 -8.31 11.28
CA LEU A 188 -18.21 -7.54 12.22
C LEU A 188 -19.01 -6.38 12.86
N ARG A 189 -20.30 -6.23 12.53
CA ARG A 189 -21.19 -5.20 13.09
C ARG A 189 -21.67 -5.52 14.48
#